data_AF-A0AAD7P2U1-F1
#
_entry.id   AF-A0AAD7P2U1-F1
#
_cell.length_a   1.000
_cell.length_b   1.000
_cell.length_c   1.000
_cell.angle_alpha   90.00
_cell.angle_beta   90.00
_cell.angle_gamma   90.00
#
_symmetry.space_group_name_H-M   'P 1'
#
loop_
_entity.id
_entity.type
_entity.pdbx_description
1 polymer ?
#
loop_
_entity_poly.entity_id
_entity_poly.type
_entity_poly.pdbx_seq_one_letter_code
_entity_poly.pdbx_strand_id
1 'polypeptide(L)' 'TQYQLFQLLNQEFTFIVDMSHLRCGLNGTLYLTDGGVFKYPNNKAGTQYGVGYCDSQCPRDIKFIS' A
#
# COMPACT_ATOMS: atom_id res chain seq x y z
N THR A 1 -7.22 -0.51 14.65
CA THR A 1 -6.35 -1.09 13.61
C THR A 1 -6.92 -0.72 12.26
N GLN A 2 -6.47 0.40 11.70
CA GLN A 2 -6.90 0.88 10.38
C GLN A 2 -5.70 1.50 9.69
N TYR A 3 -5.64 1.42 8.35
CA TYR A 3 -4.65 2.16 7.59
C TYR A 3 -4.92 3.65 7.70
N GLN A 4 -3.87 4.46 7.67
CA GLN A 4 -4.01 5.89 7.55
C GLN A 4 -4.44 6.24 6.12
N LEU A 5 -5.61 6.86 5.99
CA LEU A 5 -6.11 7.35 4.72
C LEU A 5 -5.64 8.79 4.50
N PHE A 6 -5.17 9.07 3.29
CA PHE A 6 -4.73 10.41 2.88
C PHE A 6 -5.67 10.94 1.79
N GLN A 7 -6.25 12.12 2.01
CA GLN A 7 -7.03 12.84 1.02
C GLN A 7 -6.15 13.92 0.40
N LEU A 8 -5.47 13.58 -0.70
CA LEU A 8 -4.42 14.43 -1.27
C LEU A 8 -4.91 15.43 -2.32
N LEU A 9 -6.20 15.44 -2.66
CA LEU A 9 -6.73 16.39 -3.63
C LEU A 9 -6.56 17.82 -3.10
N ASN A 10 -5.81 18.64 -3.84
CA ASN A 10 -5.46 20.01 -3.46
C ASN A 10 -4.66 20.11 -2.14
N GLN A 11 -3.77 19.14 -1.88
CA GLN A 11 -2.86 19.12 -0.73
C GLN A 11 -1.42 18.88 -1.19
N GLU A 12 -0.45 19.28 -0.38
CA GLU A 12 0.97 18.95 -0.56
C GLU A 12 1.35 17.74 0.29
N PHE A 13 2.13 16.83 -0.27
CA PHE A 13 2.73 15.71 0.45
C PHE A 13 4.24 15.73 0.26
N THR A 14 4.98 15.85 1.37
CA THR A 14 6.44 16.02 1.35
C THR A 14 7.10 15.04 2.32
N PHE A 15 8.22 14.45 1.90
CA PHE A 15 9.04 13.55 2.72
C PHE A 15 10.52 13.70 2.36
N ILE A 16 11.40 13.35 3.29
CA ILE A 16 12.85 13.30 3.08
C ILE A 16 13.24 11.84 2.93
N VAL A 17 14.14 11.55 1.99
CA VAL A 17 14.64 10.21 1.72
C VAL A 17 16.15 10.22 1.56
N ASP A 18 16.82 9.23 2.15
CA ASP A 18 18.20 8.91 1.87
C ASP A 18 18.26 7.64 1.01
N MET A 19 18.87 7.74 -0.17
CA MET A 19 19.07 6.63 -1.10
C MET A 19 20.55 6.26 -1.25
N SER A 20 21.43 6.75 -0.37
CA SER A 20 22.90 6.60 -0.44
C SER A 20 23.38 5.16 -0.55
N HIS A 21 22.63 4.20 -0.01
CA HIS A 21 22.97 2.77 -0.02
C HIS A 21 22.18 1.94 -1.05
N LEU A 22 21.38 2.57 -1.91
CA LEU A 22 20.58 1.87 -2.91
C LEU A 22 21.43 1.55 -4.16
N ARG A 23 21.73 0.27 -4.36
CA ARG A 23 22.53 -0.23 -5.50
C ARG A 23 21.68 -0.34 -6.77
N CYS A 24 22.34 -0.40 -7.93
CA CYS A 24 21.71 -0.61 -9.23
C CYS A 24 20.81 -1.88 -9.25
N GLY A 25 19.66 -1.78 -9.90
CA GLY A 25 18.67 -2.86 -9.97
C GLY A 25 17.69 -2.91 -8.79
N LEU A 26 17.82 -2.02 -7.80
CA LEU A 26 16.87 -1.87 -6.71
C LEU A 26 15.97 -0.65 -6.91
N ASN A 27 14.80 -0.67 -6.28
CA ASN A 27 13.84 0.44 -6.29
C ASN A 27 13.38 0.73 -4.85
N GLY A 28 13.60 1.97 -4.39
CA GLY A 28 13.09 2.46 -3.11
C GLY A 28 11.80 3.23 -3.34
N THR A 29 10.65 2.59 -3.09
CA THR A 29 9.35 3.14 -3.51
C THR A 29 8.53 3.61 -2.32
N LEU A 30 8.06 4.86 -2.38
CA LEU A 30 6.97 5.39 -1.58
C LEU A 30 5.82 5.76 -2.53
N TYR A 31 4.65 5.19 -2.31
CA TYR A 31 3.43 5.45 -3.07
C TYR A 31 2.20 5.23 -2.21
N LEU A 32 1.07 5.82 -2.61
CA LEU A 32 -0.22 5.60 -1.99
C LEU A 32 -1.07 4.71 -2.90
N THR A 33 -1.84 3.81 -2.29
CA THR A 33 -2.80 2.96 -3.00
C THR A 33 -4.12 2.87 -2.22
N ASP A 34 -5.16 2.36 -2.88
CA ASP A 34 -6.45 2.13 -2.24
C ASP A 34 -6.39 0.92 -1.28
N GLY A 35 -7.11 1.01 -0.17
CA GLY A 35 -7.13 0.00 0.89
C GLY A 35 -8.44 -0.79 0.88
N GLY A 36 -8.49 -1.87 0.10
CA GLY A 36 -9.72 -2.66 -0.13
C GLY A 36 -10.12 -3.64 0.98
N VAL A 37 -10.00 -3.26 2.25
CA VAL A 37 -9.97 -4.27 3.34
C VAL A 37 -11.35 -4.69 3.86
N PHE A 38 -12.38 -3.86 3.74
CA PHE A 38 -13.63 -4.00 4.50
C PHE A 38 -14.81 -4.65 3.76
N LYS A 39 -14.62 -5.10 2.51
CA LYS A 39 -15.73 -5.60 1.69
C LYS A 39 -16.03 -7.10 1.88
N TYR A 40 -15.14 -7.85 2.52
CA TYR A 40 -15.19 -9.32 2.48
C TYR A 40 -15.38 -9.93 3.87
N PRO A 41 -16.55 -10.53 4.18
CA PRO A 41 -16.87 -11.02 5.52
C PRO A 41 -15.99 -12.18 6.00
N ASN A 42 -15.37 -12.92 5.06
CA ASN A 42 -14.42 -13.99 5.40
C ASN A 42 -13.01 -13.47 5.72
N ASN A 43 -12.73 -12.18 5.48
CA ASN A 43 -11.49 -11.55 5.90
C ASN A 43 -11.53 -11.23 7.40
N LYS A 44 -11.05 -12.17 8.21
CA LYS A 44 -10.96 -12.02 9.68
C LYS A 44 -9.66 -11.35 10.15
N ALA A 45 -8.70 -11.17 9.24
CA ALA A 45 -7.39 -10.58 9.57
C ALA A 45 -7.44 -9.06 9.48
N GLY A 46 -7.90 -8.52 8.35
CA GLY A 46 -8.05 -7.08 8.14
C GLY A 46 -6.72 -6.32 8.15
N THR A 47 -6.80 -4.99 8.24
CA THR A 47 -5.66 -4.06 8.11
C THR A 47 -4.56 -4.33 9.14
N GLN A 48 -4.92 -4.91 10.29
CA GLN A 48 -3.99 -5.33 11.34
C GLN A 48 -2.90 -6.29 10.83
N TYR A 49 -3.22 -7.10 9.81
CA TYR A 49 -2.31 -8.09 9.24
C TYR A 49 -1.90 -7.76 7.80
N GLY A 50 -2.07 -6.51 7.35
CA GLY A 50 -1.54 -6.09 6.06
C GLY A 50 -2.32 -6.60 4.83
N VAL A 51 -3.55 -7.12 4.98
CA VAL A 51 -4.32 -7.64 3.84
C VAL A 51 -5.05 -6.53 3.07
N GLY A 52 -5.49 -6.85 1.84
CA GLY A 52 -6.26 -5.96 0.97
C GLY A 52 -5.40 -5.03 0.10
N TYR A 53 -4.18 -5.45 -0.23
CA TYR A 53 -3.31 -4.77 -1.18
C TYR A 53 -3.87 -4.84 -2.60
N CYS A 54 -3.82 -3.70 -3.30
CA CYS A 54 -3.99 -3.60 -4.74
C CYS A 54 -3.08 -2.48 -5.26
N ASP A 55 -2.76 -2.51 -6.55
CA ASP A 55 -2.10 -1.41 -7.25
C ASP A 55 -2.52 -1.40 -8.73
N SER A 56 -1.98 -0.46 -9.51
CA SER A 56 -2.30 -0.32 -10.94
C SER A 56 -1.79 -1.47 -11.82
N GLN A 57 -0.96 -2.37 -11.30
CA GLN A 57 -0.41 -3.50 -12.05
C GLN A 57 -1.32 -4.74 -11.99
N CYS A 58 -2.39 -4.71 -11.18
CA CYS A 58 -3.29 -5.85 -10.99
C CYS A 58 -2.50 -7.15 -10.66
N PRO A 59 -1.73 -7.15 -9.55
CA PRO A 59 -0.79 -8.22 -9.21
C PRO A 59 -1.53 -9.53 -8.97
N ARG A 60 -0.99 -10.62 -9.51
CA ARG A 60 -1.56 -11.98 -9.38
C ARG A 60 -0.78 -12.87 -8.41
N ASP A 61 0.27 -12.34 -7.83
CA ASP A 61 1.14 -12.98 -6.85
C ASP A 61 0.67 -12.76 -5.39
N ILE A 62 -0.37 -11.94 -5.18
CA ILE A 62 -0.98 -11.74 -3.86
C ILE A 62 -1.76 -13.00 -3.44
N LYS A 63 -1.40 -13.56 -2.27
CA LYS A 63 -1.95 -14.84 -1.78
C LYS A 63 -3.43 -14.78 -1.38
N PHE A 64 -3.91 -13.61 -0.99
CA PHE A 64 -5.29 -13.39 -0.54
C PHE A 64 -5.89 -12.25 -1.35
N ILE A 65 -6.61 -12.61 -2.40
CA ILE A 65 -7.42 -11.72 -3.24
C ILE A 65 -8.88 -12.17 -3.12
N SER A 66 -9.77 -11.21 -3.25
CA SER A 66 -11.22 -11.34 -3.14
C SER A 66 -11.95 -11.31 -4.46
#